data_AF-A0A7W1RZ75-F1
#
_entry.id   AF-A0A7W1RZ75-F1
#
_cell.length_a   1.000
_cell.length_b   1.000
_cell.length_c   1.000
_cell.angle_alpha   90.00
_cell.angle_beta   90.00
_cell.angle_gamma   90.00
#
_symmetry.space_group_name_H-M   'P 1'
#
loop_
_entity.id
_entity.type
_entity.pdbx_description
1 polymer ?
#
loop_
_entity_poly.entity_id
_entity_poly.type
_entity_poly.pdbx_seq_one_letter_code
_entity_poly.pdbx_strand_id
1 'polypeptide(L)'
;MDIEDPRQLVAWLRATGRIAADEQPRIETLSGGVSNRTVLVERQAEAWVLKQALGRLRVAAEWHCSPERVHREALGLRWLERLAPAGSITPLLFEDREHHVLAMRAVPRPHVNLKDALMAGEFDDAQLPALGDLLGAIHRASRAAGPAELAEFADRTFFVELRLEPYYRSTAASVPASAPFLAELERALAAAPPVLVHGDFSPKNVLVRSGRLVLLDHEVIHLGDGAFDVGFALAHLISKAHHLPALRQRFARGARAFWTAYANASGEIAREAGFAERAARHG
;
A
#
# COMPACT_ATOMS: atom_id res chain seq x y z
N MET A 1 14.23 20.82 4.82
CA MET A 1 15.23 19.80 4.47
C MET A 1 14.72 18.97 3.29
N ASP A 2 15.58 18.71 2.30
CA ASP A 2 15.34 17.76 1.21
C ASP A 2 16.09 16.44 1.46
N ILE A 3 15.38 15.31 1.59
CA ILE A 3 16.04 14.01 1.81
C ILE A 3 16.75 13.45 0.57
N GLU A 4 16.46 13.95 -0.64
CA GLU A 4 17.13 13.53 -1.88
C GLU A 4 18.48 14.21 -2.08
N ASP A 5 18.79 15.25 -1.30
CA ASP A 5 20.13 15.81 -1.20
C ASP A 5 20.92 15.03 -0.12
N PRO A 6 21.90 14.19 -0.51
CA PRO A 6 22.63 13.35 0.44
C PRO A 6 23.34 14.16 1.53
N ARG A 7 23.78 15.39 1.23
CA ARG A 7 24.49 16.23 2.20
C ARG A 7 23.53 16.73 3.28
N GLN A 8 22.35 17.21 2.88
CA GLN A 8 21.31 17.62 3.82
C GLN A 8 20.82 16.44 4.66
N LEU A 9 20.58 15.29 4.02
CA LEU A 9 20.10 14.10 4.71
C LEU A 9 21.09 13.61 5.77
N VAL A 10 22.37 13.46 5.42
CA VAL A 10 23.40 13.01 6.36
C VAL A 10 23.62 14.02 7.49
N ALA A 11 23.63 15.32 7.18
CA ALA A 11 23.75 16.36 8.20
C ALA A 11 22.59 16.31 9.20
N TRP A 12 21.36 16.16 8.71
CA TRP A 12 20.17 16.03 9.56
C TRP A 12 20.16 14.74 10.39
N LEU A 13 20.50 13.59 9.80
CA LEU A 13 20.60 12.32 10.52
C LEU A 13 21.61 12.39 11.68
N ARG A 14 22.73 13.09 11.49
CA ARG A 14 23.73 13.33 12.55
C ARG A 14 23.24 14.32 13.60
N ALA A 15 22.70 15.46 13.16
CA ALA A 15 22.21 16.51 14.06
C ALA A 15 21.09 16.02 14.99
N THR A 16 20.33 15.02 14.53
CA THR A 16 19.23 14.41 15.30
C THR A 16 19.62 13.11 16.01
N GLY A 17 20.90 12.74 16.00
CA GLY A 17 21.43 11.57 16.72
C GLY A 17 20.97 10.22 16.15
N ARG A 18 20.44 10.18 14.92
CA ARG A 18 19.96 8.95 14.28
C ARG A 18 21.12 8.10 13.74
N ILE A 19 22.23 8.73 13.35
CA ILE A 19 23.49 8.05 12.97
C ILE A 19 24.67 8.67 13.73
N ALA A 20 25.79 7.94 13.81
CA ALA A 20 26.98 8.46 14.48
C ALA A 20 27.61 9.64 13.71
N ALA A 21 28.33 10.52 14.42
CA ALA A 21 28.90 11.74 13.86
C ALA A 21 29.90 11.49 12.73
N ASP A 22 30.62 10.37 12.77
CA ASP A 22 31.61 9.92 11.80
C ASP A 22 31.04 8.91 10.78
N GLU A 23 29.79 8.46 10.94
CA GLU A 23 29.17 7.47 10.06
C GLU A 23 28.95 8.04 8.65
N GLN A 24 29.37 7.30 7.62
CA GLN A 24 29.22 7.68 6.21
C GLN A 24 28.34 6.66 5.47
N PRO A 25 27.00 6.77 5.58
CA PRO A 25 26.11 5.87 4.86
C PRO A 25 26.14 6.14 3.35
N ARG A 26 25.94 5.10 2.54
CA ARG A 26 25.68 5.25 1.10
C ARG A 26 24.22 5.62 0.90
N ILE A 27 23.99 6.67 0.12
CA ILE A 27 22.66 7.21 -0.15
C ILE A 27 22.30 6.92 -1.61
N GLU A 28 21.13 6.31 -1.83
CA GLU A 28 20.60 5.99 -3.16
C GLU A 28 19.13 6.44 -3.24
N THR A 29 18.82 7.39 -4.14
CA THR A 29 17.44 7.78 -4.41
C THR A 29 16.72 6.63 -5.14
N LEU A 30 15.62 6.16 -4.56
CA LEU A 30 14.79 5.12 -5.16
C LEU A 30 13.78 5.75 -6.12
N SER A 31 13.68 5.18 -7.32
CA SER A 31 12.74 5.64 -8.35
C SER A 31 11.34 5.05 -8.16
N GLY A 32 10.34 5.61 -8.84
CA GLY A 32 8.98 5.04 -8.94
C GLY A 32 7.92 5.63 -8.03
N GLY A 33 8.29 6.47 -7.06
CA GLY A 33 7.35 7.19 -6.19
C GLY A 33 6.93 8.55 -6.78
N VAL A 34 5.62 8.80 -6.91
CA VAL A 34 5.09 10.13 -7.29
C VAL A 34 4.63 10.94 -6.08
N SER A 35 4.29 10.29 -4.97
CA SER A 35 3.81 10.92 -3.73
C SER A 35 4.91 11.23 -2.74
N ASN A 36 6.02 10.52 -2.78
CA ASN A 36 7.08 10.64 -1.78
C ASN A 36 8.45 10.78 -2.46
N ARG A 37 9.33 11.57 -1.86
CA ARG A 37 10.77 11.33 -1.99
C ARG A 37 11.07 10.03 -1.28
N THR A 38 11.85 9.14 -1.88
CA THR A 38 12.19 7.85 -1.28
C THR A 38 13.68 7.59 -1.47
N VAL A 39 14.37 7.32 -0.37
CA VAL A 39 15.83 7.21 -0.36
C VAL A 39 16.25 5.99 0.46
N LEU A 40 17.11 5.17 -0.12
CA LEU A 40 17.81 4.09 0.56
C LEU A 40 19.06 4.66 1.24
N VAL A 41 19.21 4.37 2.53
CA VAL A 41 20.35 4.73 3.36
C VAL A 41 21.02 3.43 3.80
N GLU A 42 22.11 3.07 3.13
CA GLU A 42 22.89 1.87 3.44
C GLU A 42 23.96 2.22 4.49
N ARG A 43 23.76 1.69 5.71
CA ARG A 43 24.69 1.83 6.83
C ARG A 43 25.53 0.56 6.96
N GLN A 44 26.54 0.58 7.83
CA GLN A 44 27.41 -0.59 8.07
C GLN A 44 26.65 -1.81 8.62
N ALA A 45 25.69 -1.59 9.53
CA ALA A 45 24.98 -2.68 10.22
C ALA A 45 23.62 -3.03 9.58
N GLU A 46 22.93 -2.05 9.00
CA GLU A 46 21.60 -2.23 8.41
C GLU A 46 21.32 -1.18 7.33
N ALA A 47 20.34 -1.44 6.48
CA ALA A 47 19.88 -0.49 5.47
C ALA A 47 18.48 0.03 5.83
N TRP A 48 18.23 1.30 5.55
CA TRP A 48 16.97 1.97 5.83
C TRP A 48 16.35 2.51 4.55
N VAL A 49 15.03 2.56 4.49
CA VAL A 49 14.30 3.35 3.50
C VAL A 49 13.66 4.53 4.22
N LEU A 50 14.02 5.73 3.79
CA LEU A 50 13.41 6.98 4.24
C LEU A 50 12.40 7.44 3.21
N LYS A 51 11.23 7.87 3.68
CA LYS A 51 10.21 8.50 2.85
C LYS A 51 9.91 9.89 3.39
N GLN A 52 9.80 10.85 2.48
CA GLN A 52 9.34 12.21 2.78
C GLN A 52 8.20 12.57 1.83
N ALA A 53 7.02 12.81 2.38
CA ALA A 53 5.83 13.11 1.59
C ALA A 53 5.92 14.50 0.95
N LEU A 54 5.50 14.57 -0.32
CA LEU A 54 5.42 15.82 -1.08
C LEU A 54 4.04 16.45 -0.92
N GLY A 55 3.96 17.77 -0.76
CA GLY A 55 2.67 18.47 -0.76
C GLY A 55 1.99 18.43 -2.13
N ARG A 56 2.79 18.46 -3.20
CA ARG A 56 2.36 18.28 -4.60
C ARG A 56 2.98 17.00 -5.17
N LEU A 57 2.15 16.12 -5.72
CA LEU A 57 2.59 14.88 -6.33
C LEU A 57 3.33 15.14 -7.65
N ARG A 58 4.34 14.31 -7.95
CA ARG A 58 5.17 14.36 -9.18
C ARG A 58 4.45 13.72 -10.38
N VAL A 59 3.27 14.21 -10.71
CA VAL A 59 2.49 13.83 -11.89
C VAL A 59 2.25 15.04 -12.80
N ALA A 60 1.84 14.79 -14.04
CA ALA A 60 1.59 15.87 -15.01
C ALA A 60 0.41 16.77 -14.61
N ALA A 61 -0.65 16.17 -14.05
CA ALA A 61 -1.79 16.90 -13.54
C ALA A 61 -1.47 17.61 -12.22
N GLU A 62 -2.22 18.67 -11.90
CA GLU A 62 -2.14 19.28 -10.58
C GLU A 62 -2.84 18.38 -9.56
N TRP A 63 -2.06 17.84 -8.62
CA TRP A 63 -2.56 16.95 -7.58
C TRP A 63 -1.80 17.20 -6.28
N HIS A 64 -2.53 17.68 -5.28
CA HIS A 64 -2.03 18.01 -3.95
C HIS A 64 -2.60 17.06 -2.92
N CYS A 65 -1.82 16.78 -1.88
CA CYS A 65 -2.27 16.04 -0.71
C CYS A 65 -1.34 16.41 0.46
N SER A 66 -1.90 16.54 1.67
CA SER A 66 -1.11 16.93 2.84
C SER A 66 0.05 15.95 3.07
N PRO A 67 1.29 16.45 3.30
CA PRO A 67 2.43 15.61 3.68
C PRO A 67 2.23 14.82 4.97
N GLU A 68 1.27 15.20 5.81
CA GLU A 68 0.95 14.48 7.06
C GLU A 68 0.59 13.01 6.84
N ARG A 69 0.22 12.60 5.62
CA ARG A 69 -0.01 11.20 5.25
C ARG A 69 1.18 10.27 5.50
N VAL A 70 2.41 10.79 5.54
CA VAL A 70 3.58 9.98 5.94
C VAL A 70 3.43 9.48 7.38
N HIS A 71 2.76 10.24 8.25
CA HIS A 71 2.46 9.83 9.62
C HIS A 71 1.35 8.79 9.68
N ARG A 72 0.44 8.81 8.70
CA ARG A 72 -0.52 7.72 8.50
C ARG A 72 0.18 6.43 8.11
N GLU A 73 1.18 6.49 7.23
CA GLU A 73 2.01 5.31 6.91
C GLU A 73 2.79 4.82 8.15
N ALA A 74 3.40 5.71 8.92
CA ALA A 74 4.09 5.34 10.16
C ALA A 74 3.17 4.68 11.19
N LEU A 75 1.95 5.21 11.37
CA LEU A 75 0.91 4.59 12.20
C LEU A 75 0.52 3.20 11.67
N GLY A 76 0.36 3.08 10.35
CA GLY A 76 0.10 1.82 9.65
C GLY A 76 1.18 0.78 9.95
N LEU A 77 2.46 1.13 9.83
CA LEU A 77 3.58 0.22 10.12
C LEU A 77 3.52 -0.33 11.56
N ARG A 78 3.27 0.53 12.57
CA ARG A 78 3.16 0.10 13.98
C ARG A 78 1.99 -0.85 14.24
N TRP A 79 0.87 -0.68 13.54
CA TRP A 79 -0.30 -1.55 13.70
C TRP A 79 -0.16 -2.83 12.88
N LEU A 80 0.29 -2.73 11.63
CA LEU A 80 0.44 -3.89 10.76
C LEU A 80 1.55 -4.84 11.24
N GLU A 81 2.58 -4.37 11.93
CA GLU A 81 3.56 -5.27 12.57
C GLU A 81 2.90 -6.23 13.59
N ARG A 82 1.78 -5.81 14.21
CA ARG A 82 1.01 -6.61 15.17
C ARG A 82 -0.10 -7.42 14.50
N LEU A 83 -0.71 -6.88 13.44
CA LEU A 83 -1.91 -7.45 12.81
C LEU A 83 -1.61 -8.36 11.62
N ALA A 84 -0.56 -8.07 10.86
CA ALA A 84 -0.20 -8.81 9.67
C ALA A 84 0.62 -10.07 10.01
N PRO A 85 0.65 -11.07 9.12
CA PRO A 85 1.52 -12.24 9.28
C PRO A 85 2.98 -11.84 9.51
N ALA A 86 3.67 -12.55 10.41
CA ALA A 86 5.04 -12.22 10.79
C ALA A 86 5.98 -12.15 9.59
N GLY A 87 6.74 -11.05 9.50
CA GLY A 87 7.70 -10.79 8.42
C GLY A 87 7.09 -10.35 7.09
N SER A 88 5.79 -10.01 7.06
CA SER A 88 5.14 -9.38 5.90
C SER A 88 5.15 -7.85 5.90
N ILE A 89 5.64 -7.25 6.99
CA ILE A 89 5.78 -5.80 7.18
C ILE A 89 7.22 -5.51 7.56
N THR A 90 7.76 -4.39 7.09
CA THR A 90 9.06 -3.92 7.52
C THR A 90 8.94 -3.04 8.77
N PRO A 91 9.81 -3.19 9.79
CA PRO A 91 9.71 -2.39 11.00
C PRO A 91 9.90 -0.89 10.75
N LEU A 92 9.07 -0.07 11.39
CA LEU A 92 9.31 1.36 11.55
C LEU A 92 10.53 1.56 12.47
N LEU A 93 11.43 2.45 12.08
CA LEU A 93 12.62 2.79 12.87
C LEU A 93 12.42 4.10 13.62
N PHE A 94 11.99 5.13 12.92
CA PHE A 94 11.65 6.43 13.51
C PHE A 94 10.71 7.23 12.61
N GLU A 95 10.14 8.27 13.21
CA GLU A 95 9.26 9.24 12.58
C GLU A 95 9.74 10.65 12.97
N ASP A 96 9.67 11.59 12.02
CA ASP A 96 9.96 13.00 12.21
C ASP A 96 8.78 13.84 11.73
N ARG A 97 8.06 14.44 12.68
CA ARG A 97 6.85 15.22 12.40
C ARG A 97 7.13 16.61 11.85
N GLU A 98 8.28 17.19 12.19
CA GLU A 98 8.65 18.52 11.73
C GLU A 98 8.94 18.53 10.22
N HIS A 99 9.62 17.50 9.71
CA HIS A 99 10.03 17.41 8.31
C HIS A 99 9.18 16.44 7.48
N HIS A 100 8.13 15.86 8.07
CA HIS A 100 7.30 14.82 7.47
C HIS A 100 8.14 13.68 6.87
N VAL A 101 9.01 13.10 7.70
CA VAL A 101 9.87 11.96 7.33
C VAL A 101 9.52 10.74 8.16
N LEU A 102 9.42 9.58 7.52
CA LEU A 102 9.50 8.29 8.20
C LEU A 102 10.76 7.54 7.75
N ALA A 103 11.29 6.70 8.62
CA ALA A 103 12.29 5.71 8.27
C ALA A 103 11.81 4.32 8.68
N MET A 104 11.96 3.37 7.76
CA MET A 104 11.68 1.97 7.97
C MET A 104 12.90 1.14 7.60
N ARG A 105 13.01 -0.08 8.12
CA ARG A 105 14.08 -0.99 7.69
C ARG A 105 13.93 -1.28 6.19
N ALA A 106 15.02 -1.32 5.45
CA ALA A 106 14.99 -1.72 4.05
C ALA A 106 14.74 -3.23 3.96
N VAL A 107 13.87 -3.65 3.04
CA VAL A 107 13.77 -5.07 2.68
C VAL A 107 15.11 -5.48 2.07
N PRO A 108 15.83 -6.49 2.61
CA PRO A 108 17.17 -6.77 2.14
C PRO A 108 17.16 -7.24 0.68
N ARG A 109 18.19 -6.89 -0.08
CA ARG A 109 18.39 -7.39 -1.45
C ARG A 109 18.91 -8.85 -1.44
N PRO A 110 18.69 -9.65 -2.50
CA PRO A 110 17.81 -9.36 -3.63
C PRO A 110 16.33 -9.49 -3.24
N HIS A 111 15.51 -8.61 -3.81
CA HIS A 111 14.04 -8.68 -3.78
C HIS A 111 13.52 -8.14 -5.11
N VAL A 112 12.28 -8.47 -5.46
CA VAL A 112 11.65 -8.06 -6.72
C VAL A 112 10.33 -7.37 -6.41
N ASN A 113 9.99 -6.30 -7.13
CA ASN A 113 8.66 -5.71 -7.04
C ASN A 113 7.64 -6.64 -7.73
N LEU A 114 6.55 -6.98 -7.03
CA LEU A 114 5.57 -7.94 -7.55
C LEU A 114 4.92 -7.42 -8.84
N LYS A 115 4.67 -6.11 -8.98
CA LYS A 115 4.18 -5.55 -10.26
C LYS A 115 5.16 -5.86 -11.39
N ASP A 116 6.45 -5.65 -11.19
CA ASP A 116 7.46 -5.82 -12.24
C ASP A 116 7.57 -7.30 -12.64
N ALA A 117 7.59 -8.21 -11.66
CA ALA A 117 7.55 -9.66 -11.92
C ALA A 117 6.28 -10.07 -12.70
N LEU A 118 5.11 -9.56 -12.31
CA LEU A 118 3.85 -9.84 -13.02
C LEU A 118 3.87 -9.28 -14.46
N MET A 119 4.44 -8.09 -14.67
CA MET A 119 4.53 -7.47 -16.00
C MET A 119 5.52 -8.19 -16.91
N ALA A 120 6.61 -8.73 -16.35
CA ALA A 120 7.56 -9.57 -17.07
C ALA A 120 7.04 -11.00 -17.33
N GLY A 121 5.98 -11.43 -16.64
CA GLY A 121 5.51 -12.82 -16.66
C GLY A 121 6.38 -13.78 -15.83
N GLU A 122 7.36 -13.26 -15.10
CA GLU A 122 8.38 -13.97 -14.31
C GLU A 122 7.99 -14.01 -12.82
N PHE A 123 6.79 -14.53 -12.54
CA PHE A 123 6.28 -14.67 -11.18
C PHE A 123 5.98 -16.13 -10.84
N ASP A 124 5.94 -16.46 -9.56
CA ASP A 124 5.44 -17.74 -9.07
C ASP A 124 3.92 -17.64 -8.89
N ASP A 125 3.17 -18.59 -9.43
CA ASP A 125 1.71 -18.64 -9.30
C ASP A 125 1.26 -18.68 -7.83
N ALA A 126 2.09 -19.20 -6.92
CA ALA A 126 1.83 -19.21 -5.48
C ALA A 126 1.81 -17.81 -4.83
N GLN A 127 2.38 -16.79 -5.49
CA GLN A 127 2.40 -15.41 -4.97
C GLN A 127 1.00 -14.78 -4.96
N LEU A 128 0.11 -15.16 -5.88
CA LEU A 128 -1.25 -14.61 -5.98
C LEU A 128 -2.18 -15.08 -4.84
N PRO A 129 -2.28 -16.38 -4.50
CA PRO A 129 -2.99 -16.77 -3.28
C PRO A 129 -2.31 -16.23 -2.02
N ALA A 130 -0.96 -16.20 -1.95
CA ALA A 130 -0.26 -15.61 -0.79
C ALA A 130 -0.61 -14.13 -0.56
N LEU A 131 -0.88 -13.38 -1.63
CA LEU A 131 -1.36 -12.00 -1.56
C LEU A 131 -2.78 -11.94 -0.95
N GLY A 132 -3.63 -12.90 -1.29
CA GLY A 132 -4.97 -13.05 -0.71
C GLY A 132 -4.94 -13.43 0.77
N ASP A 133 -4.07 -14.38 1.13
CA ASP A 133 -3.85 -14.80 2.53
C ASP A 133 -3.38 -13.62 3.39
N LEU A 134 -2.43 -12.83 2.87
CA LEU A 134 -1.91 -11.64 3.55
C LEU A 134 -3.04 -10.62 3.84
N LEU A 135 -3.81 -10.25 2.82
CA LEU A 135 -4.90 -9.29 2.98
C LEU A 135 -6.00 -9.82 3.92
N GLY A 136 -6.39 -11.07 3.73
CA GLY A 136 -7.42 -11.70 4.54
C GLY A 136 -7.03 -11.80 6.02
N ALA A 137 -5.76 -12.11 6.30
CA ALA A 137 -5.22 -12.13 7.66
C ALA A 137 -5.26 -10.73 8.32
N ILE A 138 -4.86 -9.68 7.60
CA ILE A 138 -4.92 -8.28 8.10
C ILE A 138 -6.36 -7.88 8.40
N HIS A 139 -7.28 -8.12 7.46
CA HIS A 139 -8.70 -7.80 7.65
C HIS A 139 -9.29 -8.55 8.84
N ARG A 140 -9.02 -9.86 8.97
CA ARG A 140 -9.50 -10.66 10.11
C ARG A 140 -8.94 -10.15 11.44
N ALA A 141 -7.64 -9.89 11.52
CA ALA A 141 -6.99 -9.41 12.72
C ALA A 141 -7.52 -8.02 13.13
N SER A 142 -7.72 -7.12 12.16
CA SER A 142 -8.28 -5.80 12.41
C SER A 142 -9.73 -5.85 12.91
N ARG A 143 -10.56 -6.75 12.34
CA ARG A 143 -11.93 -6.98 12.83
C ARG A 143 -11.94 -7.48 14.27
N ALA A 144 -11.01 -8.38 14.60
CA ALA A 144 -10.89 -8.93 15.94
C ALA A 144 -10.41 -7.89 16.98
N ALA A 145 -9.52 -6.98 16.59
CA ALA A 145 -9.11 -5.85 17.44
C ALA A 145 -10.27 -4.88 17.71
N GLY A 146 -11.15 -4.70 16.72
CA GLY A 146 -12.35 -3.87 16.83
C GLY A 146 -12.09 -2.38 16.53
N PRO A 147 -13.13 -1.64 16.12
CA PRO A 147 -12.98 -0.26 15.63
C PRO A 147 -12.56 0.74 16.72
N ALA A 148 -12.83 0.45 18.00
CA ALA A 148 -12.44 1.33 19.11
C ALA A 148 -10.91 1.38 19.28
N GLU A 149 -10.23 0.23 19.17
CA GLU A 149 -8.77 0.14 19.21
C GLU A 149 -8.13 0.81 17.98
N LEU A 150 -8.85 0.84 16.86
CA LEU A 150 -8.40 1.38 15.58
C LEU A 150 -8.96 2.79 15.30
N ALA A 151 -9.42 3.51 16.33
CA ALA A 151 -10.11 4.79 16.18
C ALA A 151 -9.23 5.86 15.48
N GLU A 152 -7.90 5.79 15.63
CA GLU A 152 -6.94 6.68 14.94
C GLU A 152 -6.99 6.55 13.41
N PHE A 153 -7.57 5.46 12.89
CA PHE A 153 -7.75 5.22 11.45
C PHE A 153 -9.13 5.67 10.93
N ALA A 154 -9.97 6.30 11.76
CA ALA A 154 -11.30 6.76 11.36
C ALA A 154 -11.27 7.87 10.29
N ASP A 155 -10.22 8.69 10.27
CA ASP A 155 -10.04 9.72 9.25
C ASP A 155 -9.66 9.08 7.90
N ARG A 156 -10.46 9.39 6.87
CA ARG A 156 -10.39 8.86 5.51
C ARG A 156 -9.87 9.87 4.49
N THR A 157 -9.38 11.04 4.94
CA THR A 157 -8.98 12.15 4.07
C THR A 157 -7.98 11.70 3.00
N PHE A 158 -6.87 11.07 3.39
CA PHE A 158 -5.86 10.61 2.44
C PHE A 158 -6.39 9.54 1.48
N PHE A 159 -7.29 8.67 1.92
CA PHE A 159 -7.95 7.71 1.04
C PHE A 159 -8.82 8.41 -0.01
N VAL A 160 -9.59 9.43 0.38
CA VAL A 160 -10.41 10.20 -0.56
C VAL A 160 -9.51 10.92 -1.57
N GLU A 161 -8.56 11.73 -1.10
CA GLU A 161 -7.68 12.56 -1.94
C GLU A 161 -6.78 11.74 -2.86
N LEU A 162 -6.31 10.58 -2.40
CA LEU A 162 -5.36 9.77 -3.15
C LEU A 162 -5.99 8.61 -3.92
N ARG A 163 -7.25 8.23 -3.66
CA ARG A 163 -7.90 7.09 -4.34
C ARG A 163 -9.24 7.46 -4.96
N LEU A 164 -10.19 7.97 -4.19
CA LEU A 164 -11.53 8.21 -4.72
C LEU A 164 -11.55 9.38 -5.71
N GLU A 165 -10.86 10.47 -5.39
CA GLU A 165 -10.73 11.62 -6.30
C GLU A 165 -10.13 11.24 -7.65
N PRO A 166 -8.90 10.70 -7.73
CA PRO A 166 -8.25 10.41 -9.02
C PRO A 166 -8.89 9.24 -9.76
N TYR A 167 -9.36 8.19 -9.07
CA TYR A 167 -9.83 6.98 -9.74
C TYR A 167 -11.32 7.00 -10.00
N TYR A 168 -12.14 7.55 -9.11
CA TYR A 168 -13.59 7.57 -9.29
C TYR A 168 -14.04 8.90 -9.86
N ARG A 169 -13.73 10.01 -9.18
CA ARG A 169 -14.29 11.32 -9.56
C ARG A 169 -13.69 11.83 -10.88
N SER A 170 -12.37 11.73 -11.07
CA SER A 170 -11.74 12.12 -12.35
C SER A 170 -12.13 11.20 -13.51
N THR A 171 -12.30 9.89 -13.26
CA THR A 171 -12.81 8.96 -14.28
C THR A 171 -14.26 9.27 -14.64
N ALA A 172 -15.12 9.53 -13.65
CA ALA A 172 -16.51 9.92 -13.88
C ALA A 172 -16.62 11.20 -14.71
N ALA A 173 -15.75 12.18 -14.46
CA ALA A 173 -15.67 13.41 -15.25
C ALA A 173 -15.20 13.15 -16.70
N SER A 174 -14.24 12.25 -16.88
CA SER A 174 -13.66 11.93 -18.21
C SER A 174 -14.52 10.95 -19.02
N VAL A 175 -15.30 10.11 -18.34
CA VAL A 175 -16.17 9.07 -18.92
C VAL A 175 -17.56 9.21 -18.31
N PRO A 176 -18.40 10.17 -18.77
CA PRO A 176 -19.67 10.52 -18.12
C PRO A 176 -20.64 9.35 -17.94
N ALA A 177 -20.61 8.36 -18.86
CA ALA A 177 -21.43 7.15 -18.75
C ALA A 177 -21.10 6.29 -17.50
N SER A 178 -19.89 6.40 -16.95
CA SER A 178 -19.48 5.68 -15.73
C SER A 178 -19.89 6.40 -14.43
N ALA A 179 -20.27 7.68 -14.50
CA ALA A 179 -20.49 8.51 -13.32
C ALA A 179 -21.55 7.95 -12.35
N PRO A 180 -22.73 7.47 -12.80
CA PRO A 180 -23.72 6.90 -11.87
C PRO A 180 -23.19 5.67 -11.12
N PHE A 181 -22.40 4.84 -11.80
CA PHE A 181 -21.81 3.63 -11.22
C PHE A 181 -20.74 3.98 -10.18
N LEU A 182 -19.83 4.91 -10.50
CA LEU A 182 -18.74 5.32 -9.62
C LEU A 182 -19.25 6.10 -8.40
N ALA A 183 -20.26 6.95 -8.57
CA ALA A 183 -20.91 7.64 -7.45
C ALA A 183 -21.59 6.65 -6.50
N GLU A 184 -22.20 5.59 -7.02
CA GLU A 184 -22.79 4.53 -6.19
C GLU A 184 -21.74 3.73 -5.43
N LEU A 185 -20.62 3.39 -6.07
CA LEU A 185 -19.49 2.73 -5.39
C LEU A 185 -18.96 3.58 -4.23
N GLU A 186 -18.79 4.88 -4.44
CA GLU A 186 -18.32 5.80 -3.41
C GLU A 186 -19.29 5.86 -2.22
N ARG A 187 -20.61 5.94 -2.47
CA ARG A 187 -21.63 5.91 -1.39
C ARG A 187 -21.60 4.60 -0.60
N ALA A 188 -21.44 3.46 -1.28
CA ALA A 188 -21.45 2.14 -0.65
C ALA A 188 -20.31 1.94 0.37
N LEU A 189 -19.15 2.58 0.15
CA LEU A 189 -17.98 2.48 1.03
C LEU A 189 -18.24 2.95 2.47
N ALA A 190 -19.24 3.80 2.70
CA ALA A 190 -19.56 4.31 4.04
C ALA A 190 -20.47 3.38 4.86
N ALA A 191 -21.14 2.42 4.22
CA ALA A 191 -22.17 1.60 4.86
C ALA A 191 -21.68 0.25 5.37
N ALA A 192 -20.46 -0.17 4.99
CA ALA A 192 -19.95 -1.49 5.31
C ALA A 192 -19.36 -1.58 6.73
N PRO A 193 -19.46 -2.73 7.41
CA PRO A 193 -18.76 -2.97 8.67
C PRO A 193 -17.24 -2.82 8.49
N PRO A 194 -16.55 -1.96 9.26
CA PRO A 194 -15.20 -1.53 8.90
C PRO A 194 -14.13 -2.55 9.29
N VAL A 195 -13.13 -2.72 8.43
CA VAL A 195 -11.84 -3.37 8.71
C VAL A 195 -10.72 -2.35 8.48
N LEU A 196 -9.48 -2.69 8.86
CA LEU A 196 -8.32 -1.88 8.49
C LEU A 196 -7.99 -2.11 7.01
N VAL A 197 -8.43 -1.17 6.18
CA VAL A 197 -8.25 -1.13 4.73
C VAL A 197 -6.91 -0.49 4.41
N HIS A 198 -6.07 -1.16 3.63
CA HIS A 198 -4.81 -0.62 3.11
C HIS A 198 -5.07 0.56 2.17
N GLY A 199 -6.10 0.48 1.32
CA GLY A 199 -6.57 1.52 0.41
C GLY A 199 -5.71 1.68 -0.86
N ASP A 200 -4.64 0.91 -1.00
CA ASP A 200 -3.78 0.85 -2.19
C ASP A 200 -3.17 -0.54 -2.31
N PHE A 201 -3.99 -1.56 -2.05
CA PHE A 201 -3.53 -2.93 -2.02
C PHE A 201 -3.31 -3.44 -3.45
N SER A 202 -2.14 -3.12 -4.00
CA SER A 202 -1.77 -3.41 -5.38
C SER A 202 -0.39 -4.05 -5.48
N PRO A 203 -0.11 -4.82 -6.55
CA PRO A 203 1.20 -5.47 -6.71
C PRO A 203 2.41 -4.52 -6.71
N LYS A 204 2.23 -3.23 -7.00
CA LYS A 204 3.34 -2.25 -6.94
C LYS A 204 3.84 -2.01 -5.52
N ASN A 205 2.98 -2.22 -4.52
CA ASN A 205 3.26 -2.00 -3.11
C ASN A 205 3.68 -3.28 -2.40
N VAL A 206 4.10 -4.30 -3.16
CA VAL A 206 4.53 -5.59 -2.61
C VAL A 206 5.90 -5.93 -3.17
N LEU A 207 6.85 -6.18 -2.27
CA LEU A 207 8.14 -6.78 -2.61
C LEU A 207 8.09 -8.28 -2.33
N VAL A 208 8.73 -9.06 -3.21
CA VAL A 208 8.95 -10.49 -3.02
C VAL A 208 10.40 -10.74 -2.66
N ARG A 209 10.65 -11.35 -1.50
CA ARG A 209 11.98 -11.74 -1.05
C ARG A 209 11.96 -13.17 -0.55
N SER A 210 12.76 -14.05 -1.17
CA SER A 210 12.85 -15.47 -0.81
C SER A 210 11.46 -16.15 -0.69
N GLY A 211 10.58 -15.86 -1.65
CA GLY A 211 9.20 -16.38 -1.68
C GLY A 211 8.22 -15.68 -0.73
N ARG A 212 8.67 -14.77 0.13
CA ARG A 212 7.82 -14.02 1.08
C ARG A 212 7.40 -12.68 0.51
N LEU A 213 6.14 -12.32 0.70
CA LEU A 213 5.60 -11.01 0.38
C LEU A 213 5.87 -10.03 1.52
N VAL A 214 6.32 -8.83 1.19
CA VAL A 214 6.44 -7.69 2.10
C VAL A 214 5.59 -6.54 1.55
N LEU A 215 4.56 -6.16 2.29
CA LEU A 215 3.66 -5.07 1.96
C LEU A 215 4.28 -3.73 2.36
N LEU A 216 4.12 -2.73 1.51
CA LEU A 216 4.66 -1.38 1.66
C LEU A 216 3.56 -0.34 1.42
N ASP A 217 3.87 0.93 1.69
CA ASP A 217 3.11 2.09 1.23
C ASP A 217 1.69 2.18 1.80
N HIS A 218 1.62 2.37 3.12
CA HIS A 218 0.38 2.43 3.88
C HIS A 218 -0.15 3.87 4.07
N GLU A 219 0.19 4.81 3.17
CA GLU A 219 -0.11 6.24 3.35
C GLU A 219 -1.61 6.58 3.32
N VAL A 220 -2.46 5.67 2.84
CA VAL A 220 -3.92 5.80 2.77
C VAL A 220 -4.68 4.79 3.64
N ILE A 221 -3.99 4.09 4.55
CA ILE A 221 -4.61 3.09 5.41
C ILE A 221 -5.68 3.72 6.30
N HIS A 222 -6.86 3.10 6.41
CA HIS A 222 -8.00 3.66 7.16
C HIS A 222 -8.98 2.56 7.58
N LEU A 223 -9.92 2.88 8.48
CA LEU A 223 -11.08 2.02 8.73
C LEU A 223 -12.12 2.19 7.62
N GLY A 224 -12.47 1.10 6.93
CA GLY A 224 -13.40 1.14 5.80
C GLY A 224 -13.89 -0.22 5.33
N ASP A 225 -14.52 -0.25 4.16
CA ASP A 225 -14.99 -1.49 3.52
C ASP A 225 -13.82 -2.29 2.94
N GLY A 226 -13.56 -3.48 3.51
CA GLY A 226 -12.52 -4.40 3.03
C GLY A 226 -12.72 -4.88 1.59
N ALA A 227 -13.93 -4.75 1.05
CA ALA A 227 -14.20 -5.06 -0.35
C ALA A 227 -13.41 -4.15 -1.31
N PHE A 228 -13.05 -2.94 -0.89
CA PHE A 228 -12.24 -2.02 -1.70
C PHE A 228 -10.87 -2.61 -2.03
N ASP A 229 -10.12 -3.10 -1.03
CA ASP A 229 -8.78 -3.65 -1.28
C ASP A 229 -8.80 -4.90 -2.16
N VAL A 230 -9.81 -5.76 -1.97
CA VAL A 230 -9.99 -6.96 -2.80
C VAL A 230 -10.27 -6.55 -4.24
N GLY A 231 -11.21 -5.63 -4.47
CA GLY A 231 -11.51 -5.12 -5.80
C GLY A 231 -10.32 -4.42 -6.44
N PHE A 232 -9.62 -3.57 -5.69
CA PHE A 232 -8.44 -2.86 -6.18
C PHE A 232 -7.33 -3.83 -6.63
N ALA A 233 -7.07 -4.89 -5.87
CA ALA A 233 -6.14 -5.94 -6.28
C ALA A 233 -6.62 -6.68 -7.54
N LEU A 234 -7.92 -7.03 -7.61
CA LEU A 234 -8.52 -7.69 -8.77
C LEU A 234 -8.42 -6.83 -10.03
N ALA A 235 -8.75 -5.53 -9.95
CA ALA A 235 -8.59 -4.57 -11.04
C ALA A 235 -7.17 -4.60 -11.60
N HIS A 236 -6.15 -4.65 -10.73
CA HIS A 236 -4.76 -4.73 -11.14
C HIS A 236 -4.37 -6.05 -11.81
N LEU A 237 -4.98 -7.18 -11.43
CA LEU A 237 -4.75 -8.48 -12.07
C LEU A 237 -5.48 -8.58 -13.41
N ILE A 238 -6.74 -8.12 -13.47
CA ILE A 238 -7.57 -8.09 -14.68
C ILE A 238 -6.98 -7.14 -15.71
N SER A 239 -6.53 -5.96 -15.30
CA SER A 239 -5.83 -5.01 -16.19
C SER A 239 -4.58 -5.63 -16.82
N LYS A 240 -3.81 -6.43 -16.07
CA LYS A 240 -2.66 -7.17 -16.62
C LYS A 240 -3.09 -8.28 -17.57
N ALA A 241 -4.19 -9.00 -17.27
CA ALA A 241 -4.76 -10.00 -18.18
C ALA A 241 -5.21 -9.41 -19.52
N HIS A 242 -5.65 -8.15 -19.50
CA HIS A 242 -5.95 -7.38 -20.71
C HIS A 242 -4.68 -6.96 -21.45
N HIS A 243 -3.70 -6.39 -20.73
CA HIS A 243 -2.44 -5.89 -21.29
C HIS A 243 -1.51 -6.98 -21.82
N LEU A 244 -1.55 -8.19 -21.24
CA LEU A 244 -0.72 -9.34 -21.61
C LEU A 244 -1.60 -10.51 -22.08
N PRO A 245 -2.14 -10.48 -23.32
CA PRO A 245 -3.09 -11.48 -23.81
C PRO A 245 -2.61 -12.93 -23.70
N ALA A 246 -1.31 -13.17 -23.93
CA ALA A 246 -0.70 -14.49 -23.83
C ALA A 246 -0.78 -15.09 -22.40
N LEU A 247 -0.84 -14.24 -21.38
CA LEU A 247 -0.93 -14.64 -19.97
C LEU A 247 -2.35 -14.51 -19.41
N ARG A 248 -3.36 -14.16 -20.23
CA ARG A 248 -4.73 -13.87 -19.78
C ARG A 248 -5.32 -14.99 -18.92
N GLN A 249 -5.20 -16.25 -19.36
CA GLN A 249 -5.72 -17.39 -18.60
C GLN A 249 -4.97 -17.59 -17.28
N ARG A 250 -3.67 -17.31 -17.25
CA ARG A 250 -2.84 -17.40 -16.05
C ARG A 250 -3.27 -16.35 -15.02
N PHE A 251 -3.45 -15.09 -15.45
CA PHE A 251 -3.98 -14.04 -14.58
C PHE A 251 -5.41 -14.33 -14.10
N ALA A 252 -6.29 -14.87 -14.96
CA ALA A 252 -7.64 -15.24 -14.55
C ALA A 252 -7.66 -16.36 -13.50
N ARG A 253 -6.78 -17.37 -13.63
CA ARG A 253 -6.58 -18.39 -12.58
C ARG A 253 -6.02 -17.77 -11.31
N GLY A 254 -5.05 -16.87 -11.45
CA GLY A 254 -4.45 -16.11 -10.36
C GLY A 254 -5.44 -15.27 -9.57
N ALA A 255 -6.32 -14.54 -10.24
CA ALA A 255 -7.38 -13.74 -9.61
C ALA A 255 -8.36 -14.61 -8.82
N ARG A 256 -8.73 -15.79 -9.35
CA ARG A 256 -9.54 -16.76 -8.62
C ARG A 256 -8.79 -17.32 -7.40
N ALA A 257 -7.52 -17.67 -7.54
CA ALA A 257 -6.69 -18.17 -6.43
C ALA A 257 -6.53 -17.11 -5.32
N PHE A 258 -6.28 -15.85 -5.69
CA PHE A 258 -6.26 -14.71 -4.79
C PHE A 258 -7.58 -14.59 -4.01
N TRP A 259 -8.72 -14.58 -4.71
CA TRP A 259 -10.04 -14.50 -4.08
C TRP A 259 -10.29 -15.67 -3.12
N THR A 260 -10.02 -16.90 -3.55
CA THR A 260 -10.21 -18.10 -2.71
C THR A 260 -9.35 -18.03 -1.44
N ALA A 261 -8.08 -17.66 -1.56
CA ALA A 261 -7.19 -17.49 -0.42
C ALA A 261 -7.67 -16.39 0.53
N TYR A 262 -8.03 -15.22 -0.01
CA TYR A 262 -8.63 -14.12 0.76
C TYR A 262 -9.88 -14.56 1.53
N ALA A 263 -10.81 -15.23 0.85
CA ALA A 263 -12.07 -15.67 1.45
C ALA A 263 -11.83 -16.66 2.60
N ASN A 264 -10.86 -17.57 2.44
CA ASN A 264 -10.47 -18.51 3.48
C ASN A 264 -9.81 -17.80 4.68
N ALA A 265 -8.86 -16.89 4.43
CA ALA A 265 -8.08 -16.22 5.46
C ALA A 265 -8.87 -15.16 6.25
N SER A 266 -9.82 -14.48 5.60
CA SER A 266 -10.68 -13.45 6.20
C SER A 266 -11.87 -14.02 6.98
N GLY A 267 -12.26 -15.26 6.70
CA GLY A 267 -13.33 -15.95 7.42
C GLY A 267 -14.71 -15.34 7.19
N GLU A 268 -15.41 -14.98 8.26
CA GLU A 268 -16.78 -14.44 8.20
C GLU A 268 -16.89 -13.16 7.35
N ILE A 269 -15.82 -12.37 7.26
CA ILE A 269 -15.83 -11.10 6.50
C ILE A 269 -16.20 -11.34 5.03
N ALA A 270 -15.59 -12.34 4.38
CA ALA A 270 -15.89 -12.64 2.98
C ALA A 270 -17.28 -13.29 2.78
N ARG A 271 -17.90 -13.80 3.85
CA ARG A 271 -19.25 -14.38 3.85
C ARG A 271 -20.34 -13.36 4.14
N GLU A 272 -19.98 -12.14 4.56
CA GLU A 272 -20.92 -11.05 4.78
C GLU A 272 -21.74 -10.80 3.50
N ALA A 273 -23.03 -10.55 3.67
CA ALA A 273 -23.95 -10.35 2.56
C ALA A 273 -23.44 -9.21 1.64
N GLY A 274 -23.36 -9.51 0.34
CA GLY A 274 -22.92 -8.57 -0.69
C GLY A 274 -21.42 -8.26 -0.69
N PHE A 275 -20.58 -8.86 0.17
CA PHE A 275 -19.14 -8.57 0.18
C PHE A 275 -18.48 -8.87 -1.18
N ALA A 276 -18.70 -10.08 -1.71
CA ALA A 276 -18.14 -10.49 -2.99
C ALA A 276 -18.63 -9.62 -4.17
N GLU A 277 -19.89 -9.19 -4.13
CA GLU A 277 -20.46 -8.29 -5.13
C GLU A 277 -19.81 -6.91 -5.08
N ARG A 278 -19.66 -6.32 -3.89
CA ARG A 278 -18.95 -5.03 -3.73
C ARG A 278 -17.51 -5.14 -4.20
N ALA A 279 -16.80 -6.19 -3.82
CA ALA A 279 -15.42 -6.42 -4.26
C ALA A 279 -15.32 -6.56 -5.79
N ALA A 280 -16.25 -7.29 -6.41
CA ALA A 280 -16.31 -7.44 -7.85
C ALA A 280 -16.63 -6.11 -8.57
N ARG A 281 -17.47 -5.24 -7.99
CA ARG A 281 -17.78 -3.93 -8.58
C ARG A 281 -16.59 -2.96 -8.49
N HIS A 282 -15.72 -3.10 -7.50
CA HIS A 282 -14.49 -2.31 -7.39
C HIS A 282 -13.37 -2.81 -8.33
N GLY A 283 -13.43 -4.07 -8.77
CA GLY A 283 -12.44 -4.74 -9.63
C GLY A 283 -12.68 -4.56 -11.13
#